data_AF-A0A0M9G0I1-F1
#
_entry.id   AF-A0A0M9G0I1-F1
#
_cell.length_a   1.000
_cell.length_b   1.000
_cell.length_c   1.000
_cell.angle_alpha   90.00
_cell.angle_beta   90.00
_cell.angle_gamma   90.00
#
_symmetry.space_group_name_H-M   'P 1'
#
loop_
_entity.id
_entity.type
_entity.pdbx_description
1 polymer ?
#
loop_
_entity_poly.entity_id
_entity_poly.type
_entity_poly.pdbx_seq_one_letter_code
_entity_poly.pdbx_strand_id
1 'polypeptide(L)'
;MLTQYLRKRVSVVTVDGRNLVGVLHAADQLLNVVLTSCVERVGAPYDAADVDADGDTEGGEGRSIIRGATSGAASSSFSPMEEVQLGAVMLRGADVVSIAVIDVYEEAGTNVKEWRGRDMPPVATTMCKP
;
A
#
# COMPACT_ATOMS: atom_id res chain seq x y z
N MET A 1 5.87 7.00 20.90
CA MET A 1 7.21 6.44 21.20
C MET A 1 7.35 5.14 20.40
N LEU A 2 8.12 5.13 19.32
CA LEU A 2 8.31 3.95 18.44
C LEU A 2 9.32 2.94 18.96
N THR A 3 9.99 3.23 20.08
CA THR A 3 11.05 2.41 20.67
C THR A 3 10.60 0.96 20.94
N GLN A 4 9.32 0.75 21.24
CA GLN A 4 8.73 -0.59 21.45
C GLN A 4 8.65 -1.47 20.19
N TYR A 5 8.82 -0.86 19.00
CA TYR A 5 8.79 -1.53 17.70
C TYR A 5 10.19 -1.75 17.12
N LEU A 6 11.24 -1.25 17.79
CA LEU A 6 12.61 -1.50 17.36
C LEU A 6 12.90 -3.01 17.33
N ARG A 7 13.60 -3.44 16.28
CA ARG A 7 13.96 -4.84 15.99
C ARG A 7 12.76 -5.78 15.82
N LYS A 8 11.54 -5.25 15.69
CA LYS A 8 10.36 -6.05 15.31
C LYS A 8 10.10 -5.92 13.82
N ARG A 9 9.41 -6.92 13.28
CA ARG A 9 8.86 -6.86 11.93
C ARG A 9 7.67 -5.91 11.95
N VAL A 10 7.68 -4.94 11.04
CA VAL A 10 6.65 -3.92 10.92
C VAL A 10 6.18 -3.81 9.47
N SER A 11 4.91 -3.45 9.31
CA SER A 11 4.34 -2.95 8.07
C SER A 11 4.32 -1.43 8.14
N VAL A 12 4.85 -0.76 7.14
CA VAL A 12 4.83 0.69 6.99
C VAL A 12 4.05 1.05 5.74
N VAL A 13 3.08 1.92 5.91
CA VAL A 13 2.26 2.44 4.82
C VAL A 13 2.75 3.84 4.49
N THR A 14 3.04 4.10 3.21
CA THR A 14 3.47 5.43 2.76
C THR A 14 2.31 6.27 2.23
N VAL A 15 2.55 7.57 2.09
CA VAL A 15 1.58 8.53 1.52
C VAL A 15 1.18 8.20 0.09
N ASP A 16 2.04 7.52 -0.66
CA ASP A 16 1.79 7.09 -2.04
C ASP A 16 0.89 5.85 -2.12
N GLY A 17 0.54 5.23 -0.99
CA GLY A 17 -0.24 4.00 -0.96
C GLY A 17 0.58 2.70 -0.93
N ARG A 18 1.92 2.80 -0.82
CA ARG A 18 2.82 1.63 -0.87
C ARG A 18 2.87 0.94 0.49
N ASN A 19 2.93 -0.39 0.46
CA ASN A 19 3.06 -1.24 1.65
C ASN A 19 4.47 -1.82 1.75
N LEU A 20 5.22 -1.39 2.78
CA LEU A 20 6.60 -1.78 3.00
C LEU A 20 6.72 -2.62 4.27
N VAL A 21 7.21 -3.83 4.14
CA VAL A 21 7.36 -4.77 5.26
C VAL A 21 8.83 -5.02 5.50
N GLY A 22 9.28 -4.78 6.73
CA GLY A 22 10.68 -4.96 7.10
C GLY A 22 10.90 -4.97 8.60
N VAL A 23 12.15 -5.01 9.01
CA VAL A 23 12.53 -4.90 10.42
C VAL A 23 12.88 -3.46 10.72
N LEU A 24 12.23 -2.87 11.73
CA LEU A 24 12.50 -1.49 12.14
C LEU A 24 13.84 -1.41 12.88
N HIS A 25 14.85 -0.79 12.26
CA HIS A 25 16.19 -0.70 12.83
C HIS A 25 16.38 0.58 13.65
N ALA A 26 15.86 1.70 13.15
CA ALA A 26 15.94 2.99 13.80
C ALA A 26 14.67 3.81 13.55
N ALA A 27 14.33 4.67 14.51
CA ALA A 27 13.24 5.62 14.41
C ALA A 27 13.62 6.91 15.14
N ASP A 28 13.24 8.05 14.56
CA ASP A 28 13.42 9.38 15.11
C ASP A 28 12.08 9.99 15.59
N GLN A 29 12.13 11.12 16.31
CA GLN A 29 10.97 11.90 16.75
C GLN A 29 10.12 12.42 15.59
N LEU A 30 10.75 12.69 14.44
CA LEU A 30 10.08 13.11 13.21
C LEU A 30 9.52 11.94 12.38
N LEU A 31 9.49 10.71 12.92
CA LEU A 31 9.09 9.49 12.21
C LEU A 31 9.97 9.14 11.01
N ASN A 32 11.18 9.69 10.92
CA ASN A 32 12.19 9.14 10.01
C ASN A 32 12.54 7.74 10.49
N VAL A 33 12.38 6.74 9.62
CA VAL A 33 12.60 5.33 9.97
C VAL A 33 13.55 4.65 9.02
N VAL A 34 14.33 3.73 9.56
CA VAL A 34 15.21 2.86 8.78
C VAL A 34 14.68 1.43 8.89
N LEU A 35 14.31 0.86 7.74
CA LEU A 35 13.88 -0.53 7.61
C LEU A 35 15.00 -1.35 6.99
N THR A 36 15.26 -2.52 7.56
CA THR A 36 16.16 -3.53 7.01
C THR A 36 15.39 -4.76 6.56
N SER A 37 15.90 -5.50 5.58
CA SER A 37 15.22 -6.64 4.96
C SER A 37 13.81 -6.27 4.45
N CYS A 38 13.70 -5.07 3.91
CA CYS A 38 12.46 -4.51 3.42
C CYS A 38 12.03 -5.19 2.13
N VAL A 39 10.76 -5.55 2.10
CA VAL A 39 10.02 -6.09 0.96
C VAL A 39 8.83 -5.17 0.74
N GLU A 40 8.64 -4.73 -0.48
CA GLU A 40 7.43 -4.03 -0.89
C GLU A 40 6.39 -5.03 -1.35
N ARG A 41 5.16 -4.83 -0.91
CA ARG A 41 4.00 -5.63 -1.30
C ARG A 41 3.13 -4.82 -2.26
N VAL A 42 3.11 -5.26 -3.52
CA VAL A 42 2.38 -4.61 -4.62
C VAL A 42 1.16 -5.45 -4.98
N GLY A 43 -0.02 -4.85 -4.93
CA GLY A 43 -1.29 -5.47 -5.29
C GLY A 43 -1.68 -5.24 -6.75
N ALA A 44 -2.97 -5.38 -7.04
CA ALA A 44 -3.51 -4.95 -8.31
C ALA A 44 -3.49 -3.40 -8.37
N PRO A 45 -3.14 -2.81 -9.53
CA PRO A 45 -3.09 -1.36 -9.66
C PRO A 45 -4.44 -0.74 -9.28
N TYR A 46 -4.36 0.35 -8.53
CA TYR A 46 -5.53 1.15 -8.19
C TYR A 46 -6.05 1.87 -9.44
N ASP A 47 -7.26 1.55 -9.89
CA ASP A 47 -7.98 2.32 -10.91
C ASP A 47 -9.00 3.24 -10.22
N ALA A 48 -8.85 4.54 -10.41
CA ALA A 48 -9.75 5.55 -9.85
C ALA A 48 -11.18 5.44 -10.41
N ALA A 49 -11.38 4.74 -11.53
CA ALA A 49 -12.70 4.48 -12.10
C ALA A 49 -13.57 3.52 -11.25
N ASP A 50 -12.98 2.78 -10.32
CA ASP A 50 -13.71 1.85 -9.46
C ASP A 50 -14.26 2.49 -8.16
N VAL A 51 -13.89 3.74 -7.88
CA VAL A 51 -14.24 4.44 -6.62
C VAL A 51 -15.69 4.92 -6.64
N ASP A 52 -16.27 5.06 -7.83
CA ASP A 52 -17.65 5.48 -8.03
C ASP A 52 -18.66 4.31 -7.83
N ALA A 53 -18.18 3.08 -7.60
CA ALA A 53 -19.04 1.90 -7.52
C ALA A 53 -19.68 1.65 -6.13
N ASP A 54 -19.19 2.29 -5.07
CA ASP A 54 -19.76 2.24 -3.70
C ASP A 54 -20.54 3.54 -3.35
N GLY A 55 -20.93 4.32 -4.37
CA GLY A 55 -21.81 5.48 -4.23
C GLY A 55 -23.16 5.22 -4.89
N ASP A 56 -24.23 5.13 -4.11
CA ASP A 56 -25.61 5.20 -4.60
C ASP A 56 -25.85 6.55 -5.32
N THR A 57 -25.63 6.68 -6.63
CA THR A 57 -26.29 7.69 -7.50
C THR A 57 -26.25 7.30 -8.98
N GLU A 58 -27.43 7.36 -9.58
CA GLU A 58 -27.76 7.07 -10.98
C GLU A 58 -27.03 7.98 -12.01
N GLY A 59 -26.55 7.36 -13.09
CA GLY A 59 -26.59 7.90 -14.47
C GLY A 59 -25.62 9.01 -14.88
N GLY A 60 -24.74 8.70 -15.85
CA GLY A 60 -24.12 9.72 -16.69
C GLY A 60 -22.83 9.30 -17.39
N GLU A 61 -22.94 8.88 -18.65
CA GLU A 61 -21.85 8.51 -19.56
C GLU A 61 -20.80 9.63 -19.75
N GLY A 62 -19.50 9.29 -19.80
CA GLY A 62 -18.46 10.30 -20.00
C GLY A 62 -17.02 9.84 -20.24
N ARG A 63 -16.79 8.99 -21.25
CA ARG A 63 -15.54 8.82 -22.05
C ARG A 63 -14.18 8.87 -21.31
N SER A 64 -13.45 7.76 -21.41
CA SER A 64 -12.03 7.84 -21.81
C SER A 64 -11.72 6.81 -22.88
N ILE A 65 -11.12 7.32 -23.94
CA ILE A 65 -10.91 6.69 -25.23
C ILE A 65 -9.41 6.33 -25.30
N ILE A 66 -9.14 5.02 -25.32
CA ILE A 66 -7.98 4.36 -25.95
C ILE A 66 -6.59 4.60 -25.33
N ARG A 67 -6.10 3.57 -24.63
CA ARG A 67 -4.90 2.79 -25.04
C ARG A 67 -5.04 1.36 -24.53
N GLY A 68 -5.01 0.43 -25.48
CA GLY A 68 -5.60 -0.90 -25.31
C GLY A 68 -4.75 -1.90 -24.54
N ALA A 69 -5.45 -2.75 -23.80
CA ALA A 69 -5.30 -4.18 -23.88
C ALA A 69 -6.71 -4.81 -23.77
N THR A 70 -6.96 -5.74 -24.66
CA THR A 70 -8.22 -6.43 -24.94
C THR A 70 -8.72 -7.28 -23.77
N SER A 71 -9.98 -7.07 -23.39
CA SER A 71 -11.06 -8.07 -23.24
C SER A 71 -11.97 -7.68 -22.06
N GLY A 72 -13.22 -7.37 -22.38
CA GLY A 72 -14.27 -7.19 -21.38
C GLY A 72 -14.59 -8.53 -20.74
N ALA A 73 -14.22 -8.67 -19.49
CA ALA A 73 -14.84 -9.57 -18.53
C ALA A 73 -14.85 -8.82 -17.19
N ALA A 74 -16.03 -8.45 -16.71
CA ALA A 74 -16.22 -7.97 -15.35
C ALA A 74 -16.08 -9.16 -14.37
N SER A 75 -14.87 -9.71 -14.31
CA SER A 75 -14.40 -10.50 -13.20
C SER A 75 -13.42 -9.61 -12.46
N SER A 76 -13.58 -9.47 -11.15
CA SER A 76 -12.62 -8.80 -10.29
C SER A 76 -11.33 -9.63 -10.25
N SER A 77 -10.57 -9.64 -11.35
CA SER A 77 -9.35 -10.40 -11.52
C SER A 77 -8.22 -9.65 -10.81
N PHE A 78 -8.28 -9.66 -9.48
CA PHE A 78 -7.16 -9.16 -8.69
C PHE A 78 -5.97 -10.07 -8.96
N SER A 79 -4.89 -9.48 -9.47
CA SER A 79 -3.61 -10.17 -9.59
C SER A 79 -3.13 -10.62 -8.21
N PRO A 80 -2.41 -11.75 -8.12
CA PRO A 80 -1.73 -12.12 -6.89
C PRO A 80 -0.77 -11.02 -6.44
N MET A 81 -0.68 -10.83 -5.12
CA MET A 81 0.26 -9.88 -4.54
C MET A 81 1.70 -10.25 -4.90
N GLU A 82 2.47 -9.27 -5.35
CA GLU A 82 3.89 -9.39 -5.68
C GLU A 82 4.74 -8.84 -4.52
N GLU A 83 5.84 -9.54 -4.23
CA GLU A 83 6.83 -9.13 -3.22
C GLU A 83 8.12 -8.67 -3.93
N VAL A 84 8.41 -7.37 -3.85
CA VAL A 84 9.60 -6.75 -4.45
C VAL A 84 10.64 -6.51 -3.36
N GLN A 85 11.82 -7.14 -3.49
CA GLN A 85 12.88 -7.00 -2.49
C GLN A 85 13.61 -5.65 -2.63
N LEU A 86 13.58 -4.83 -1.58
CA LEU A 86 14.23 -3.51 -1.55
C LEU A 86 15.53 -3.49 -0.70
N GLY A 87 15.66 -4.39 0.28
CA GLY A 87 16.85 -4.46 1.12
C GLY A 87 16.81 -3.49 2.29
N ALA A 88 17.68 -2.48 2.33
CA ALA A 88 17.70 -1.46 3.38
C ALA A 88 17.20 -0.13 2.84
N VAL A 89 16.22 0.47 3.52
CA VAL A 89 15.56 1.70 3.07
C VAL A 89 15.42 2.67 4.23
N MET A 90 15.64 3.95 3.94
CA MET A 90 15.33 5.06 4.85
C MET A 90 14.08 5.76 4.33
N LEU A 91 13.03 5.81 5.17
CA LEU A 91 11.81 6.55 4.88
C LEU A 91 11.83 7.87 5.63
N ARG A 92 11.50 8.94 4.91
CA ARG A 92 11.29 10.25 5.51
C ARG A 92 9.95 10.23 6.24
N GLY A 93 9.91 10.75 7.46
CA GLY A 93 8.70 10.68 8.28
C GLY A 93 7.51 11.49 7.76
N ALA A 94 7.73 12.42 6.84
CA ALA A 94 6.65 13.10 6.12
C ALA A 94 5.89 12.16 5.16
N ASP A 95 6.54 11.08 4.72
CA ASP A 95 6.00 10.13 3.75
C ASP A 95 5.39 8.89 4.44
N VAL A 96 5.42 8.84 5.78
CA VAL A 96 4.89 7.74 6.58
C VAL A 96 3.46 8.04 7.03
N VAL A 97 2.52 7.17 6.69
CA VAL A 97 1.12 7.25 7.11
C VAL A 97 0.88 6.45 8.37
N SER A 98 1.30 5.18 8.37
CA SER A 98 1.11 4.29 9.52
C SER A 98 2.25 3.29 9.66
N ILE A 99 2.45 2.83 10.90
CA ILE A 99 3.41 1.77 11.25
C ILE A 99 2.66 0.77 12.12
N ALA A 100 2.57 -0.47 11.66
CA ALA A 100 1.92 -1.57 12.37
C ALA A 100 2.94 -2.66 12.69
N VAL A 101 2.87 -3.25 13.88
CA VAL A 101 3.66 -4.45 14.20
C VAL A 101 3.00 -5.65 13.54
N ILE A 102 3.80 -6.49 12.92
CA ILE A 102 3.32 -7.75 12.35
C ILE A 102 3.65 -8.87 13.32
N ASP A 103 2.69 -9.76 13.56
CA ASP A 103 2.95 -11.03 14.24
C ASP A 103 3.65 -11.98 13.26
N VAL A 104 4.91 -12.30 13.57
CA VAL A 104 5.77 -13.14 12.74
C VAL A 104 5.23 -14.57 12.62
N TYR A 105 4.54 -15.07 13.65
CA TYR A 105 4.02 -16.44 13.64
C TYR A 105 2.77 -16.55 12.78
N GLU A 106 1.85 -15.59 12.89
CA GLU A 106 0.66 -15.56 12.05
C GLU A 106 1.02 -15.33 10.58
N GLU A 107 1.95 -14.40 10.32
CA GLU A 107 2.40 -14.12 8.96
C GLU A 107 3.08 -15.35 8.32
N ALA A 108 3.87 -16.12 9.08
CA ALA A 108 4.49 -17.36 8.60
C ALA A 108 3.49 -18.46 8.28
N GLY A 109 2.31 -18.45 8.91
CA GLY A 109 1.22 -19.39 8.63
C GLY A 109 0.41 -19.05 7.37
N THR A 110 0.60 -17.85 6.81
CA THR A 110 -0.14 -17.35 5.65
C THR A 110 0.72 -17.30 4.40
N ASN A 111 0.14 -17.60 3.23
CA ASN A 111 0.82 -17.48 1.94
C ASN A 111 0.49 -16.13 1.28
N VAL A 112 1.44 -15.20 1.29
CA VAL A 112 1.25 -13.84 0.75
C VAL A 112 0.91 -13.85 -0.75
N LYS A 113 1.37 -14.84 -1.52
CA LYS A 113 1.05 -14.95 -2.96
C LYS A 113 -0.42 -15.25 -3.24
N GLU A 114 -1.14 -15.77 -2.26
CA GLU A 114 -2.58 -16.02 -2.35
C GLU A 114 -3.38 -14.78 -1.99
N TRP A 115 -2.75 -13.77 -1.38
CA TRP A 115 -3.43 -12.53 -1.06
C TRP A 115 -3.83 -11.80 -2.33
N ARG A 116 -4.99 -11.17 -2.26
CA ARG A 116 -5.63 -10.42 -3.35
C ARG A 116 -6.12 -9.11 -2.78
N GLY A 117 -5.97 -8.06 -3.56
CA GLY A 117 -6.38 -6.72 -3.17
C GLY A 117 -5.87 -5.71 -4.17
N ARG A 118 -6.45 -4.51 -4.09
CA ARG A 118 -5.96 -3.33 -4.81
C ARG A 118 -4.96 -2.58 -3.94
N ASP A 119 -4.07 -1.86 -4.60
CA ASP A 119 -3.20 -0.92 -3.92
C ASP A 119 -4.03 0.17 -3.23
N MET A 120 -3.48 0.70 -2.13
CA MET A 120 -4.13 1.75 -1.37
C MET A 120 -4.13 3.05 -2.18
N PRO A 121 -5.22 3.84 -2.18
CA PRO A 121 -5.19 5.15 -2.81
C PRO A 121 -4.11 6.03 -2.18
N PRO A 122 -3.47 6.91 -2.98
CA PRO A 122 -2.57 7.90 -2.43
C PRO A 122 -3.33 8.86 -1.52
N VAL A 123 -2.68 9.34 -0.47
CA VAL A 123 -3.27 10.29 0.46
C VAL A 123 -3.52 11.60 -0.29
N ALA A 124 -4.79 11.91 -0.52
CA ALA A 124 -5.20 13.15 -1.15
C ALA A 124 -4.86 14.32 -0.22
N THR A 125 -3.76 15.00 -0.51
CA THR A 125 -3.43 16.28 0.13
C THR A 125 -4.29 17.35 -0.55
N THR A 126 -5.60 17.29 -0.37
CA THR A 126 -6.46 18.40 -0.79
C THR A 126 -6.13 19.56 0.12
N MET A 127 -5.31 20.48 -0.40
CA MET A 127 -5.02 21.76 0.19
C MET A 127 -6.37 22.46 0.38
N CYS A 128 -6.90 22.46 1.60
CA CYS A 128 -8.03 23.32 1.93
C CYS A 128 -7.55 24.75 1.64
N LYS A 129 -8.15 25.38 0.63
CA LYS A 129 -7.84 26.75 0.24
C LYS A 129 -8.09 27.64 1.47
N PRO A 130 -7.15 28.52 1.85
CA PRO A 130 -7.30 29.36 3.05
C PRO A 130 -8.51 30.27 2.97
#